data_AF-A0A8C6ISY8-F1
#
_entry.id   AF-A0A8C6ISY8-F1
#
_cell.length_a   1.000
_cell.length_b   1.000
_cell.length_c   1.000
_cell.angle_alpha   90.00
_cell.angle_beta   90.00
_cell.angle_gamma   90.00
#
_symmetry.space_group_name_H-M   'P 1'
#
loop_
_entity.id
_entity.type
_entity.pdbx_description
1 polymer ?
#
loop_
_entity_poly.entity_id
_entity_poly.type
_entity_poly.pdbx_seq_one_letter_code
_entity_poly.pdbx_strand_id
1 'polypeptide(L)'
;MAALSKSVPHSCYEIGHTWHPRCAVAALHVSRSALAESLRIYGTLYLIAAILRKRKLDYYLYKLLPEILQSTSFLTANGTLYIVCFCILRKILGKFYIWSPGFGAALPASYMAILIERKSRRGLLTIYMANQATETLFRMAVARGTITPLRHGEVRLNLSKNLLLLSFRCKDGLKGFTYSALKFIVGKEEIPTHSFSPETLMDKVCKHGPRHRCCKHYGDNCISYCIKGFIRMFSIGYLIQCCLRIPSTFRHLFTKPSRLLSLFYNKENFQLGAFLGSFVSIYKGTSCFLRWVRNLDDELHALIAGCLAGISMMFYKSTTISMYLASKLVETIYFKGIEAGKVPYFPHADSIIYAISTSICFQAAVMEVQNLRPSYWKFLLRLTRGRFALMNRKALDVFGTEASKYFKDFTPKLDPRYTVVPPELPLELS
;
A
#
# COMPACT_ATOMS: atom_id res chain seq x y z
N MET A 1 25.09 19.84 5.51
CA MET A 1 25.97 19.26 4.47
C MET A 1 27.11 18.39 5.02
N ALA A 2 27.57 18.59 6.27
CA ALA A 2 28.63 17.76 6.88
C ALA A 2 28.32 16.25 7.08
N ALA A 3 27.04 15.84 7.06
CA ALA A 3 26.68 14.42 7.21
C ALA A 3 26.84 13.59 5.92
N LEU A 4 26.88 14.24 4.74
CA LEU A 4 27.05 13.57 3.45
C LEU A 4 28.52 13.26 3.13
N SER A 5 29.46 14.00 3.71
CA SER A 5 30.91 13.80 3.56
C SER A 5 31.47 12.74 4.50
N LYS A 6 30.77 12.43 5.61
CA LYS A 6 31.15 11.32 6.49
C LYS A 6 31.19 10.03 5.69
N SER A 7 32.23 9.23 5.91
CA SER A 7 32.42 7.97 5.23
C SER A 7 32.85 6.88 6.21
N VAL A 8 32.53 5.63 5.87
CA VAL A 8 32.85 4.45 6.67
C VAL A 8 33.73 3.53 5.82
N PRO A 9 34.97 3.22 6.25
CA PRO A 9 35.94 2.48 5.44
C PRO A 9 35.72 0.96 5.39
N HIS A 10 34.67 0.44 6.03
CA HIS A 10 34.40 -1.00 6.08
C HIS A 10 34.09 -1.64 4.73
N SER A 11 34.35 -2.94 4.59
CA SER A 11 34.02 -3.74 3.42
C SER A 11 32.52 -4.06 3.33
N CYS A 12 32.06 -4.49 2.15
CA CYS A 12 30.67 -4.94 1.99
C CYS A 12 30.32 -6.18 2.83
N TYR A 13 31.31 -7.00 3.19
CA TYR A 13 31.17 -8.11 4.12
C TYR A 13 30.94 -7.63 5.55
N GLU A 14 31.71 -6.64 6.00
CA GLU A 14 31.64 -6.10 7.35
C GLU A 14 30.33 -5.36 7.65
N ILE A 15 29.70 -4.74 6.63
CA ILE A 15 28.44 -4.01 6.78
C ILE A 15 27.23 -4.83 6.33
N GLY A 16 27.22 -5.28 5.07
CA GLY A 16 26.00 -5.70 4.38
C GLY A 16 25.73 -7.20 4.46
N HIS A 17 26.73 -8.02 4.13
CA HIS A 17 26.58 -9.47 4.02
C HIS A 17 27.46 -10.25 5.01
N THR A 18 27.36 -9.88 6.27
CA THR A 18 28.13 -10.39 7.41
C THR A 18 28.10 -11.90 7.61
N TRP A 19 27.13 -12.61 7.00
CA TRP A 19 27.00 -14.07 7.09
C TRP A 19 27.95 -14.84 6.15
N HIS A 20 28.51 -14.20 5.12
CA HIS A 20 29.44 -14.86 4.20
C HIS A 20 30.38 -13.87 3.49
N PRO A 21 31.71 -14.12 3.44
CA PRO A 21 32.68 -13.15 2.91
C PRO A 21 32.59 -12.92 1.39
N ARG A 22 32.19 -13.93 0.62
CA ARG A 22 32.06 -13.82 -0.84
C ARG A 22 30.72 -13.19 -1.25
N CYS A 23 30.76 -12.07 -1.99
CA CYS A 23 29.58 -11.35 -2.47
C CYS A 23 28.65 -12.22 -3.33
N ALA A 24 29.20 -13.06 -4.21
CA ALA A 24 28.42 -13.92 -5.11
C ALA A 24 27.59 -14.96 -4.33
N VAL A 25 28.17 -15.55 -3.30
CA VAL A 25 27.48 -16.52 -2.42
C VAL A 25 26.43 -15.82 -1.57
N ALA A 26 26.75 -14.63 -1.05
CA ALA A 26 25.78 -13.82 -0.34
C ALA A 26 24.56 -13.45 -1.21
N ALA A 27 24.81 -13.05 -2.46
CA ALA A 27 23.76 -12.79 -3.44
C ALA A 27 22.93 -14.05 -3.72
N LEU A 28 23.56 -15.21 -3.94
CA LEU A 28 22.87 -16.48 -4.16
C LEU A 28 21.98 -16.88 -2.99
N HIS A 29 22.44 -16.68 -1.75
CA HIS A 29 21.66 -16.95 -0.55
C HIS A 29 20.40 -16.09 -0.46
N VAL A 30 20.51 -14.80 -0.81
CA VAL A 30 19.37 -13.88 -0.87
C VAL A 30 18.45 -14.23 -2.03
N SER A 31 18.98 -14.52 -3.22
CA SER A 31 18.21 -14.97 -4.39
C SER A 31 17.38 -16.20 -4.08
N ARG A 32 17.97 -17.23 -3.45
CA ARG A 32 17.28 -18.46 -3.12
C ARG A 32 16.14 -18.24 -2.13
N SER A 33 16.36 -17.41 -1.10
CA SER A 33 15.27 -17.07 -0.15
C SER A 33 14.19 -16.22 -0.80
N ALA A 34 14.59 -15.24 -1.62
CA ALA A 34 13.67 -14.33 -2.28
C ALA A 34 12.81 -15.07 -3.32
N LEU A 35 13.38 -16.03 -4.03
CA LEU A 35 12.67 -16.90 -4.98
C LEU A 35 11.58 -17.74 -4.28
N ALA A 36 11.93 -18.38 -3.16
CA ALA A 36 10.99 -19.21 -2.42
C ALA A 36 9.81 -18.39 -1.87
N GLU A 37 10.09 -17.24 -1.25
CA GLU A 37 9.04 -16.39 -0.68
C GLU A 37 8.22 -15.66 -1.75
N SER A 38 8.85 -15.21 -2.83
CA SER A 38 8.12 -14.56 -3.94
C SER A 38 7.19 -15.54 -4.65
N LEU A 39 7.63 -16.78 -4.88
CA LEU A 39 6.79 -17.84 -5.45
C LEU A 39 5.63 -18.16 -4.51
N ARG A 40 5.85 -18.20 -3.19
CA ARG A 40 4.78 -18.40 -2.21
C ARG A 40 3.74 -17.28 -2.26
N ILE A 41 4.19 -16.02 -2.28
CA ILE A 41 3.29 -14.84 -2.29
C ILE A 41 2.47 -14.80 -3.59
N TYR A 42 3.13 -14.82 -4.74
CA TYR A 42 2.44 -14.73 -6.02
C TYR A 42 1.66 -16.00 -6.32
N GLY A 43 2.22 -17.18 -6.06
CA GLY A 43 1.52 -18.45 -6.20
C GLY A 43 0.19 -18.46 -5.45
N THR A 44 0.17 -18.01 -4.18
CA THR A 44 -1.07 -17.93 -3.39
C THR A 44 -2.07 -16.93 -3.97
N LEU A 45 -1.62 -15.72 -4.33
CA LEU A 45 -2.50 -14.68 -4.88
C LEU A 45 -3.14 -15.10 -6.21
N TYR A 46 -2.34 -15.65 -7.12
CA TYR A 46 -2.82 -16.10 -8.42
C TYR A 46 -3.64 -17.38 -8.32
N LEU A 47 -3.39 -18.26 -7.34
CA LEU A 47 -4.22 -19.43 -7.07
C LEU A 47 -5.62 -19.02 -6.58
N ILE A 48 -5.72 -18.05 -5.68
CA ILE A 48 -7.02 -17.50 -5.24
C ILE A 48 -7.75 -16.89 -6.45
N ALA A 49 -7.04 -16.10 -7.26
CA ALA A 49 -7.61 -15.53 -8.48
C ALA A 49 -8.06 -16.60 -9.49
N ALA A 50 -7.34 -17.73 -9.57
CA ALA A 50 -7.68 -18.88 -10.41
C ALA A 50 -8.99 -19.54 -9.96
N ILE A 51 -9.12 -19.85 -8.66
CA ILE A 51 -10.33 -20.47 -8.07
C ILE A 51 -11.57 -19.61 -8.34
N LEU A 52 -11.45 -18.29 -8.20
CA LEU A 52 -12.55 -17.36 -8.43
C LEU A 52 -12.97 -17.25 -9.91
N ARG A 53 -12.06 -17.55 -10.86
CA ARG A 53 -12.30 -17.32 -12.29
C ARG A 53 -12.88 -18.52 -13.03
N LYS A 54 -12.84 -19.74 -12.45
CA LYS A 54 -13.36 -21.00 -13.02
C LYS A 54 -13.06 -21.17 -14.52
N ARG A 55 -11.78 -21.03 -14.93
CA ARG A 55 -11.33 -21.11 -16.34
C ARG A 55 -10.84 -22.53 -16.70
N LYS A 56 -10.70 -22.82 -18.01
CA LYS A 56 -10.13 -24.07 -18.57
C LYS A 56 -8.64 -24.22 -18.27
N LEU A 57 -8.10 -25.45 -18.33
CA LEU A 57 -6.70 -25.79 -18.01
C LEU A 57 -5.67 -24.97 -18.81
N ASP A 58 -5.91 -24.76 -20.09
CA ASP A 58 -5.01 -24.04 -21.00
C ASP A 58 -4.74 -22.60 -20.55
N TYR A 59 -5.74 -21.95 -19.96
CA TYR A 59 -5.59 -20.61 -19.39
C TYR A 59 -4.56 -20.59 -18.25
N TYR A 60 -4.51 -21.65 -17.45
CA TYR A 60 -3.56 -21.73 -16.33
C TYR A 60 -2.14 -21.97 -16.81
N LEU A 61 -1.95 -22.85 -17.80
CA LEU A 61 -0.62 -23.18 -18.34
C LEU A 61 -0.03 -22.04 -19.17
N TYR A 62 -0.79 -21.48 -20.11
CA TYR A 62 -0.25 -20.51 -21.07
C TYR A 62 -0.30 -19.05 -20.61
N LYS A 63 -1.12 -18.74 -19.59
CA LYS A 63 -1.26 -17.36 -19.12
C LYS A 63 -0.93 -17.20 -17.64
N LEU A 64 -1.53 -17.99 -16.77
CA LEU A 64 -1.32 -17.82 -15.32
C LEU A 64 0.12 -18.16 -14.89
N LEU A 65 0.66 -19.28 -15.37
CA LEU A 65 2.00 -19.73 -14.96
C LEU A 65 3.11 -18.75 -15.42
N PRO A 66 3.16 -18.28 -16.68
CA PRO A 66 4.11 -17.24 -17.08
C PRO A 66 3.95 -15.94 -16.27
N GLU A 67 2.71 -15.53 -15.98
CA GLU A 67 2.45 -14.34 -15.15
C GLU A 67 2.98 -14.49 -13.71
N ILE A 68 2.83 -15.69 -13.10
CA ILE A 68 3.39 -16.01 -11.78
C ILE A 68 4.91 -15.98 -11.84
N LEU A 69 5.51 -16.64 -12.82
CA LEU A 69 6.97 -16.71 -12.98
C LEU A 69 7.57 -15.32 -13.20
N GLN A 70 6.96 -14.49 -14.06
CA GLN A 70 7.41 -13.11 -14.30
C GLN A 70 7.35 -12.28 -13.01
N SER A 71 6.26 -12.36 -12.26
CA SER A 71 6.09 -11.64 -10.98
C SER A 71 7.12 -12.11 -9.94
N THR A 72 7.36 -13.42 -9.90
CA THR A 72 8.34 -14.07 -9.02
C THR A 72 9.75 -13.62 -9.35
N SER A 73 10.11 -13.60 -10.65
CA SER A 73 11.38 -13.10 -11.15
C SER A 73 11.58 -11.63 -10.83
N PHE A 74 10.56 -10.78 -10.98
CA PHE A 74 10.61 -9.37 -10.59
C PHE A 74 11.02 -9.18 -9.13
N LEU A 75 10.30 -9.82 -8.21
CA LEU A 75 10.55 -9.61 -6.78
C LEU A 75 11.87 -10.25 -6.33
N THR A 76 12.23 -11.41 -6.90
CA THR A 76 13.53 -12.05 -6.68
C THR A 76 14.65 -11.15 -7.18
N ALA A 77 14.55 -10.65 -8.41
CA ALA A 77 15.53 -9.74 -8.99
C ALA A 77 15.69 -8.47 -8.16
N ASN A 78 14.62 -7.89 -7.62
CA ASN A 78 14.73 -6.70 -6.77
C ASN A 78 15.63 -6.95 -5.53
N GLY A 79 15.43 -8.08 -4.84
CA GLY A 79 16.25 -8.46 -3.69
C GLY A 79 17.70 -8.81 -4.05
N THR A 80 17.88 -9.57 -5.14
CA THR A 80 19.21 -9.97 -5.64
C THR A 80 20.01 -8.80 -6.18
N LEU A 81 19.40 -7.96 -7.01
CA LEU A 81 20.06 -6.80 -7.59
C LEU A 81 20.42 -5.79 -6.51
N TYR A 82 19.61 -5.63 -5.46
CA TYR A 82 19.97 -4.75 -4.35
C TYR A 82 21.30 -5.14 -3.72
N ILE A 83 21.50 -6.41 -3.35
CA ILE A 83 22.75 -6.85 -2.73
C ILE A 83 23.92 -6.82 -3.72
N VAL A 84 23.68 -7.09 -5.01
CA VAL A 84 24.71 -6.96 -6.05
C VAL A 84 25.13 -5.51 -6.24
N CYS A 85 24.17 -4.58 -6.40
CA CYS A 85 24.42 -3.14 -6.52
C CYS A 85 25.07 -2.58 -5.26
N PHE A 86 24.69 -3.05 -4.06
CA PHE A 86 25.35 -2.69 -2.80
C PHE A 86 26.85 -3.02 -2.82
N CYS A 87 27.22 -4.25 -3.23
CA CYS A 87 28.62 -4.65 -3.32
C CYS A 87 29.38 -3.92 -4.43
N ILE A 88 28.76 -3.73 -5.60
CA ILE A 88 29.36 -3.01 -6.73
C ILE A 88 29.60 -1.54 -6.35
N LEU A 89 28.61 -0.88 -5.77
CA LEU A 89 28.73 0.52 -5.36
C LEU A 89 29.83 0.69 -4.31
N ARG A 90 29.99 -0.26 -3.39
CA ARG A 90 31.10 -0.28 -2.44
C ARG A 90 32.48 -0.46 -3.12
N LYS A 91 32.56 -1.26 -4.18
CA LYS A 91 33.80 -1.43 -4.96
C LYS A 91 34.16 -0.16 -5.72
N ILE A 92 33.16 0.52 -6.30
CA ILE A 92 33.35 1.76 -7.06
C ILE A 92 33.76 2.92 -6.15
N LEU A 93 33.06 3.11 -5.02
CA LEU A 93 33.26 4.26 -4.13
C LEU A 93 34.41 4.09 -3.14
N GLY A 94 34.91 2.86 -2.93
CA GLY A 94 35.99 2.57 -1.98
C GLY A 94 35.62 2.74 -0.49
N LYS A 95 34.51 3.40 -0.17
CA LYS A 95 33.96 3.62 1.18
C LYS A 95 32.42 3.63 1.14
N PHE A 96 31.77 3.53 2.30
CA PHE A 96 30.33 3.76 2.43
C PHE A 96 30.03 5.20 2.84
N TYR A 97 29.05 5.82 2.20
CA TYR A 97 28.49 7.13 2.57
C TYR A 97 27.08 6.92 3.08
N ILE A 98 26.49 7.91 3.76
CA ILE A 98 25.14 7.80 4.33
C ILE A 98 24.08 7.31 3.33
N TRP A 99 24.16 7.70 2.06
CA TRP A 99 23.20 7.37 1.01
C TRP A 99 23.51 6.09 0.24
N SER A 100 24.78 5.64 0.25
CA SER A 100 25.22 4.55 -0.62
C SER A 100 24.66 3.16 -0.25
N PRO A 101 24.62 2.72 1.03
CA PRO A 101 24.18 1.37 1.37
C PRO A 101 22.67 1.19 1.20
N GLY A 102 21.88 2.26 1.25
CA GLY A 102 20.43 2.21 1.07
C GLY A 102 20.01 2.73 -0.31
N PHE A 103 19.86 4.05 -0.43
CA PHE A 103 19.33 4.71 -1.62
C PHE A 103 20.14 4.39 -2.89
N GLY A 104 21.46 4.52 -2.81
CA GLY A 104 22.37 4.33 -3.94
C GLY A 104 22.35 2.91 -4.50
N ALA A 105 22.32 1.90 -3.64
CA ALA A 105 22.22 0.49 -4.05
C ALA A 105 20.82 0.13 -4.57
N ALA A 106 19.77 0.63 -3.91
CA ALA A 106 18.39 0.28 -4.23
C ALA A 106 17.86 0.94 -5.51
N LEU A 107 18.34 2.12 -5.89
CA LEU A 107 17.84 2.85 -7.05
C LEU A 107 18.04 2.10 -8.39
N PRO A 108 19.29 1.75 -8.79
CA PRO A 108 19.49 0.96 -10.01
C PRO A 108 18.87 -0.43 -9.90
N ALA A 109 18.94 -1.07 -8.74
CA ALA A 109 18.39 -2.42 -8.52
C ALA A 109 16.87 -2.47 -8.74
N SER A 110 16.14 -1.54 -8.15
CA SER A 110 14.69 -1.48 -8.25
C SER A 110 14.21 -0.99 -9.61
N TYR A 111 14.96 -0.10 -10.27
CA TYR A 111 14.70 0.30 -11.66
C TYR A 111 14.86 -0.87 -12.62
N MET A 112 15.94 -1.65 -12.53
CA MET A 112 16.13 -2.84 -13.36
C MET A 112 15.07 -3.91 -13.07
N ALA A 113 14.73 -4.11 -11.78
CA ALA A 113 13.73 -5.09 -11.41
C ALA A 113 12.34 -4.74 -11.97
N ILE A 114 11.86 -3.50 -11.83
CA ILE A 114 10.50 -3.13 -12.28
C ILE A 114 10.30 -3.29 -13.79
N LEU A 115 11.38 -3.24 -14.58
CA LEU A 115 11.33 -3.51 -16.01
C LEU A 115 11.01 -4.98 -16.35
N ILE A 116 11.30 -5.92 -15.44
CA ILE A 116 10.92 -7.34 -15.56
C ILE A 116 9.41 -7.51 -15.38
N GLU A 117 8.78 -6.71 -14.52
CA GLU A 117 7.36 -6.80 -14.21
C GLU A 117 6.49 -6.33 -15.38
N ARG A 118 5.29 -6.90 -15.49
CA ARG A 118 4.35 -6.57 -16.56
C ARG A 118 3.81 -5.14 -16.44
N LYS A 119 3.69 -4.44 -17.58
CA LYS A 119 3.21 -3.04 -17.64
C LYS A 119 1.87 -2.83 -16.91
N SER A 120 0.95 -3.79 -16.96
CA SER A 120 -0.37 -3.69 -16.30
C SER A 120 -0.32 -3.62 -14.77
N ARG A 121 0.78 -4.06 -14.13
CA ARG A 121 0.95 -4.02 -12.67
C ARG A 121 1.84 -2.91 -12.17
N ARG A 122 2.69 -2.34 -13.03
CA ARG A 122 3.68 -1.33 -12.63
C ARG A 122 3.01 -0.17 -11.91
N GLY A 123 1.95 0.42 -12.49
CA GLY A 123 1.21 1.51 -11.84
C GLY A 123 0.68 1.16 -10.44
N LEU A 124 0.16 -0.05 -10.22
CA LEU A 124 -0.31 -0.47 -8.89
C LEU A 124 0.85 -0.62 -7.90
N LEU A 125 1.97 -1.22 -8.32
CA LEU A 125 3.17 -1.39 -7.50
C LEU A 125 3.83 -0.05 -7.18
N THR A 126 3.89 0.86 -8.15
CA THR A 126 4.40 2.22 -8.00
C THR A 126 3.60 2.99 -6.94
N ILE A 127 2.27 2.95 -7.01
CA ILE A 127 1.41 3.63 -6.02
C ILE A 127 1.59 3.02 -4.63
N TYR A 128 1.68 1.69 -4.54
CA TYR A 128 1.94 1.01 -3.27
C TYR A 128 3.28 1.47 -2.66
N MET A 129 4.36 1.45 -3.45
CA MET A 129 5.68 1.85 -2.97
C MET A 129 5.76 3.36 -2.68
N ALA A 130 5.12 4.21 -3.47
CA ALA A 130 5.06 5.65 -3.24
C ALA A 130 4.34 5.98 -1.93
N ASN A 131 3.23 5.29 -1.64
CA ASN A 131 2.55 5.42 -0.35
C ASN A 131 3.43 4.98 0.81
N GLN A 132 4.11 3.84 0.65
CA GLN A 132 5.03 3.32 1.65
C GLN A 132 6.20 4.28 1.92
N ALA A 133 6.76 4.88 0.87
CA ALA A 133 7.84 5.88 0.97
C ALA A 133 7.35 7.17 1.63
N THR A 134 6.17 7.67 1.22
CA THR A 134 5.57 8.89 1.80
C THR A 134 5.31 8.73 3.30
N GLU A 135 4.76 7.59 3.72
CA GLU A 135 4.54 7.29 5.15
C GLU A 135 5.87 7.24 5.91
N THR A 136 6.89 6.63 5.30
CA THR A 136 8.23 6.52 5.90
C THR A 136 8.89 7.90 6.06
N LEU A 137 8.85 8.73 5.02
CA LEU A 137 9.35 10.11 5.07
C LEU A 137 8.64 10.95 6.13
N PHE A 138 7.31 10.80 6.23
CA PHE A 138 6.53 11.48 7.26
C PHE A 138 6.98 11.06 8.67
N ARG A 139 7.15 9.76 8.92
CA ARG A 139 7.66 9.24 10.20
C ARG A 139 9.07 9.73 10.50
N MET A 140 9.96 9.75 9.50
CA MET A 140 11.32 10.31 9.64
C MET A 140 11.30 11.79 9.98
N ALA A 141 10.45 12.59 9.31
CA ALA A 141 10.32 14.02 9.58
C ALA A 141 9.75 14.31 10.98
N VAL A 142 8.84 13.47 11.46
CA VAL A 142 8.33 13.52 12.85
C VAL A 142 9.43 13.15 13.84
N ALA A 143 10.18 12.07 13.59
CA ALA A 143 11.28 11.63 14.47
C ALA A 143 12.40 12.68 14.58
N ARG A 144 12.62 13.46 13.53
CA ARG A 144 13.60 14.57 13.49
C ARG A 144 13.07 15.88 14.09
N GLY A 145 11.83 15.90 14.58
CA GLY A 145 11.20 17.11 15.13
C GLY A 145 10.84 18.18 14.09
N THR A 146 11.02 17.92 12.79
CA THR A 146 10.69 18.87 11.71
C THR A 146 9.18 19.04 11.56
N ILE A 147 8.42 17.97 11.82
CA ILE A 147 6.96 17.99 11.77
C ILE A 147 6.44 17.58 13.14
N THR A 148 5.73 18.47 13.82
CA THR A 148 5.00 18.11 15.03
C THR A 148 3.81 17.21 14.64
N PRO A 149 3.67 16.00 15.21
CA PRO A 149 2.52 15.17 14.93
C PRO A 149 1.27 15.88 15.45
N LEU A 150 0.40 16.33 14.56
CA LEU A 150 -0.87 16.94 14.93
C LEU A 150 -1.65 15.92 15.78
N ARG A 151 -1.92 16.24 17.05
CA ARG A 151 -2.89 15.50 17.88
C ARG A 151 -4.23 15.45 17.09
N HIS A 152 -4.74 14.24 16.82
CA HIS A 152 -5.88 13.97 15.91
C HIS A 152 -5.66 14.23 14.41
N GLY A 153 -4.40 14.32 13.96
CA GLY A 153 -4.01 14.56 12.56
C GLY A 153 -4.47 13.49 11.59
N GLU A 154 -4.69 12.25 12.04
CA GLU A 154 -5.28 11.18 11.21
C GLU A 154 -6.68 11.54 10.71
N VAL A 155 -7.49 12.23 11.51
CA VAL A 155 -8.87 12.59 11.15
C VAL A 155 -8.88 13.79 10.18
N ARG A 156 -7.98 14.76 10.36
CA ARG A 156 -7.89 15.96 9.51
C ARG A 156 -7.14 15.73 8.19
N LEU A 157 -6.10 14.89 8.14
CA LEU A 157 -5.46 14.47 6.88
C LEU A 157 -6.40 13.61 6.03
N ASN A 158 -7.31 12.85 6.65
CA ASN A 158 -8.32 12.09 5.91
C ASN A 158 -9.41 13.00 5.34
N LEU A 159 -9.75 14.09 6.03
CA LEU A 159 -10.72 15.07 5.54
C LEU A 159 -10.18 15.83 4.30
N SER A 160 -8.94 16.29 4.34
CA SER A 160 -8.30 17.02 3.22
C SER A 160 -8.01 16.13 2.01
N LYS A 161 -7.64 14.85 2.23
CA LYS A 161 -7.46 13.86 1.16
C LYS A 161 -8.77 13.48 0.48
N ASN A 162 -9.88 13.40 1.22
CA ASN A 162 -11.23 13.16 0.66
C ASN A 162 -11.81 14.40 -0.05
N LEU A 163 -11.51 15.61 0.43
CA LEU A 163 -11.92 16.87 -0.18
C LEU A 163 -11.25 17.08 -1.55
N LEU A 164 -9.99 16.68 -1.69
CA LEU A 164 -9.28 16.65 -2.97
C LEU A 164 -9.80 15.51 -3.87
N LEU A 165 -10.11 14.34 -3.28
CA LEU A 165 -10.59 13.13 -3.99
C LEU A 165 -11.86 13.36 -4.79
N LEU A 166 -12.71 14.27 -4.31
CA LEU A 166 -13.95 14.57 -5.00
C LEU A 166 -13.96 15.87 -5.77
N SER A 167 -13.13 16.87 -5.45
CA SER A 167 -13.16 18.16 -6.17
C SER A 167 -12.81 18.09 -7.67
N PHE A 168 -12.33 16.95 -8.20
CA PHE A 168 -11.93 16.79 -9.62
C PHE A 168 -12.70 15.69 -10.40
N ARG A 169 -13.99 15.53 -10.12
CA ARG A 169 -14.90 14.72 -10.95
C ARG A 169 -15.43 15.45 -12.20
N CYS A 170 -14.69 16.40 -12.77
CA CYS A 170 -14.99 16.89 -14.11
C CYS A 170 -14.50 15.88 -15.16
N LYS A 171 -15.43 15.19 -15.82
CA LYS A 171 -15.28 14.23 -16.95
C LYS A 171 -14.62 12.87 -16.66
N ASP A 172 -15.36 11.77 -16.87
CA ASP A 172 -14.95 10.37 -17.12
C ASP A 172 -13.55 9.88 -16.67
N GLY A 173 -13.18 10.02 -15.38
CA GLY A 173 -11.79 9.83 -14.93
C GLY A 173 -11.41 8.50 -14.29
N LEU A 174 -12.33 7.81 -13.62
CA LEU A 174 -12.00 6.60 -12.86
C LEU A 174 -12.15 5.37 -13.78
N LYS A 175 -11.03 4.80 -14.24
CA LYS A 175 -11.01 3.54 -15.03
C LYS A 175 -10.48 2.39 -14.16
N GLY A 176 -11.04 1.19 -14.30
CA GLY A 176 -10.56 -0.05 -13.66
C GLY A 176 -11.25 -0.47 -12.36
N PHE A 177 -10.52 -1.16 -11.48
CA PHE A 177 -11.07 -1.80 -10.26
C PHE A 177 -11.71 -0.80 -9.29
N THR A 178 -11.13 0.38 -9.11
CA THR A 178 -11.64 1.41 -8.19
C THR A 178 -13.00 1.94 -8.63
N TYR A 179 -13.21 2.12 -9.94
CA TYR A 179 -14.50 2.50 -10.49
C TYR A 179 -15.53 1.39 -10.33
N SER A 180 -15.13 0.14 -10.59
CA SER A 180 -16.01 -1.02 -10.40
C SER A 180 -16.43 -1.18 -8.93
N ALA A 181 -15.50 -1.01 -8.00
CA ALA A 181 -15.77 -1.05 -6.56
C ALA A 181 -16.68 0.11 -6.13
N LEU A 182 -16.41 1.33 -6.58
CA LEU A 182 -17.25 2.49 -6.26
C LEU A 182 -18.66 2.35 -6.88
N LYS A 183 -18.76 1.84 -8.11
CA LYS A 183 -20.04 1.54 -8.79
C LYS A 183 -20.84 0.49 -8.04
N PHE A 184 -20.16 -0.54 -7.52
CA PHE A 184 -20.78 -1.56 -6.68
C PHE A 184 -21.25 -0.99 -5.34
N ILE A 185 -20.46 -0.08 -4.74
CA ILE A 185 -20.74 0.52 -3.43
C ILE A 185 -21.90 1.53 -3.49
N VAL A 186 -21.85 2.47 -4.43
CA VAL A 186 -22.83 3.58 -4.52
C VAL A 186 -24.14 3.12 -5.18
N GLY A 187 -24.06 2.15 -6.10
CA GLY A 187 -25.20 1.64 -6.84
C GLY A 187 -25.29 2.18 -8.27
N LYS A 188 -25.87 1.38 -9.16
CA LYS A 188 -25.97 1.65 -10.61
C LYS A 188 -26.92 2.80 -10.96
N GLU A 189 -27.79 3.22 -10.05
CA GLU A 189 -28.85 4.21 -10.32
C GLU A 189 -28.34 5.67 -10.35
N GLU A 190 -27.14 5.93 -9.82
CA GLU A 190 -26.54 7.28 -9.76
C GLU A 190 -25.68 7.63 -11.00
N ILE A 191 -25.45 6.69 -11.94
CA ILE A 191 -24.68 6.87 -13.20
C ILE A 191 -25.40 6.09 -14.31
N PRO A 192 -25.67 6.65 -15.51
CA PRO A 192 -26.60 6.03 -16.47
C PRO A 192 -26.10 4.66 -16.91
N THR A 193 -26.75 3.59 -16.44
CA THR A 193 -26.89 2.28 -17.11
C THR A 193 -27.71 1.34 -16.22
N HIS A 194 -28.93 1.05 -16.67
CA HIS A 194 -29.93 0.18 -16.04
C HIS A 194 -29.38 -1.22 -15.70
N SER A 195 -29.78 -1.77 -14.55
CA SER A 195 -30.21 -3.19 -14.38
C SER A 195 -30.51 -3.55 -12.91
N PHE A 196 -31.39 -4.54 -12.75
CA PHE A 196 -32.45 -4.73 -11.75
C PHE A 196 -32.16 -5.84 -10.69
N SER A 197 -32.85 -5.76 -9.52
CA SER A 197 -33.20 -6.80 -8.49
C SER A 197 -32.11 -7.47 -7.62
N PRO A 198 -32.45 -8.17 -6.50
CA PRO A 198 -33.77 -8.40 -5.87
C PRO A 198 -33.86 -7.98 -4.37
N GLU A 199 -35.00 -7.42 -3.93
CA GLU A 199 -35.32 -7.22 -2.50
C GLU A 199 -36.76 -7.66 -2.21
N THR A 200 -36.93 -8.82 -1.57
CA THR A 200 -38.19 -9.28 -0.96
C THR A 200 -37.96 -9.54 0.52
N LEU A 201 -37.86 -8.47 1.31
CA LEU A 201 -38.08 -8.54 2.76
C LEU A 201 -38.44 -7.18 3.42
N MET A 202 -38.28 -6.05 2.73
CA MET A 202 -38.53 -4.70 3.28
C MET A 202 -39.67 -3.94 2.57
N ASP A 203 -40.39 -4.59 1.65
CA ASP A 203 -41.32 -3.93 0.71
C ASP A 203 -42.62 -3.40 1.35
N LYS A 204 -42.81 -3.64 2.66
CA LYS A 204 -44.02 -3.23 3.41
C LYS A 204 -43.91 -1.89 4.13
N VAL A 205 -42.72 -1.26 4.23
CA VAL A 205 -42.54 -0.04 5.06
C VAL A 205 -42.31 1.25 4.25
N CYS A 206 -42.05 1.20 2.94
CA CYS A 206 -41.42 2.33 2.24
C CYS A 206 -42.17 2.95 1.04
N LYS A 207 -43.50 2.81 0.91
CA LYS A 207 -44.23 3.35 -0.27
C LYS A 207 -44.78 4.77 -0.13
N HIS A 208 -44.84 5.33 1.08
CA HIS A 208 -45.35 6.69 1.31
C HIS A 208 -44.24 7.58 1.88
N GLY A 209 -43.67 8.46 1.05
CA GLY A 209 -42.70 9.45 1.51
C GLY A 209 -42.26 10.42 0.41
N PRO A 210 -41.59 11.52 0.79
CA PRO A 210 -41.25 12.60 -0.13
C PRO A 210 -40.22 12.13 -1.18
N ARG A 211 -40.51 12.44 -2.45
CA ARG A 211 -39.63 12.18 -3.60
C ARG A 211 -39.50 13.42 -4.47
N HIS A 212 -38.29 13.72 -4.90
CA HIS A 212 -38.05 14.77 -5.89
C HIS A 212 -38.20 14.26 -7.33
N ARG A 213 -38.68 15.12 -8.22
CA ARG A 213 -38.75 14.83 -9.66
C ARG A 213 -37.37 14.61 -10.29
N CYS A 214 -36.34 15.31 -9.80
CA CYS A 214 -34.96 15.18 -10.31
C CYS A 214 -34.22 13.95 -9.78
N CYS A 215 -34.83 13.15 -8.89
CA CYS A 215 -34.20 11.96 -8.34
C CYS A 215 -34.40 10.72 -9.22
N LYS A 216 -33.28 10.02 -9.49
CA LYS A 216 -33.19 8.87 -10.40
C LYS A 216 -33.68 7.53 -9.83
N HIS A 217 -34.03 7.47 -8.55
CA HIS A 217 -34.50 6.23 -7.91
C HIS A 217 -36.00 5.98 -8.24
N TYR A 218 -36.28 4.95 -9.04
CA TYR A 218 -37.62 4.59 -9.45
C TYR A 218 -38.26 3.61 -8.45
N GLY A 219 -39.34 4.02 -7.79
CA GLY A 219 -40.12 3.15 -6.89
C GLY A 219 -39.85 3.33 -5.38
N ASP A 220 -38.77 4.02 -5.01
CA ASP A 220 -38.43 4.33 -3.61
C ASP A 220 -38.55 5.84 -3.30
N ASN A 221 -38.94 6.18 -2.07
CA ASN A 221 -38.81 7.54 -1.55
C ASN A 221 -37.33 7.85 -1.19
N CYS A 222 -36.96 9.14 -1.10
CA CYS A 222 -35.54 9.52 -0.91
C CYS A 222 -34.94 8.97 0.39
N ILE A 223 -35.74 8.85 1.44
CA ILE A 223 -35.32 8.36 2.76
C ILE A 223 -35.08 6.84 2.71
N SER A 224 -36.03 6.08 2.17
CA SER A 224 -35.92 4.64 1.91
C SER A 224 -34.70 4.33 1.07
N TYR A 225 -34.44 5.13 0.02
CA TYR A 225 -33.28 4.97 -0.84
C TYR A 225 -31.94 5.07 -0.08
N CYS A 226 -31.86 5.99 0.90
CA CYS A 226 -30.70 6.14 1.77
C CYS A 226 -30.58 4.97 2.76
N ILE A 227 -31.67 4.61 3.43
CA ILE A 227 -31.71 3.55 4.45
C ILE A 227 -31.39 2.18 3.83
N LYS A 228 -32.01 1.83 2.69
CA LYS A 228 -31.71 0.60 1.94
C LYS A 228 -30.24 0.55 1.53
N GLY A 229 -29.71 1.67 1.04
CA GLY A 229 -28.29 1.81 0.72
C GLY A 229 -27.38 1.56 1.93
N PHE A 230 -27.72 2.13 3.09
CA PHE A 230 -27.02 1.91 4.34
C PHE A 230 -27.01 0.43 4.74
N ILE A 231 -28.18 -0.20 4.88
CA ILE A 231 -28.34 -1.58 5.38
C ILE A 231 -27.59 -2.57 4.48
N ARG A 232 -27.74 -2.43 3.16
CA ARG A 232 -27.07 -3.29 2.18
C ARG A 232 -25.55 -3.24 2.32
N MET A 233 -24.99 -2.03 2.34
CA MET A 233 -23.54 -1.84 2.33
C MET A 233 -22.90 -2.07 3.71
N PHE A 234 -23.66 -1.80 4.78
CA PHE A 234 -23.31 -2.19 6.13
C PHE A 234 -23.19 -3.72 6.24
N SER A 235 -24.21 -4.45 5.77
CA SER A 235 -24.23 -5.93 5.79
C SER A 235 -23.06 -6.53 5.02
N ILE A 236 -22.77 -6.01 3.82
CA ILE A 236 -21.63 -6.45 3.01
C ILE A 236 -20.31 -6.19 3.74
N GLY A 237 -20.11 -4.99 4.29
CA GLY A 237 -18.90 -4.64 5.04
C GLY A 237 -18.69 -5.52 6.27
N TYR A 238 -19.76 -5.77 7.01
CA TYR A 238 -19.75 -6.65 8.17
C TYR A 238 -19.38 -8.09 7.78
N LEU A 239 -19.97 -8.63 6.70
CA LEU A 239 -19.69 -9.97 6.20
C LEU A 239 -18.22 -10.12 5.76
N ILE A 240 -17.69 -9.14 5.02
CA ILE A 240 -16.27 -9.13 4.61
C ILE A 240 -15.35 -9.21 5.82
N GLN A 241 -15.62 -8.40 6.85
CA GLN A 241 -14.79 -8.33 8.04
C GLN A 241 -14.85 -9.64 8.85
N CYS A 242 -16.02 -10.27 8.92
CA CYS A 242 -16.18 -11.62 9.48
C CYS A 242 -15.35 -12.64 8.69
N CYS A 243 -15.48 -12.67 7.36
CA CYS A 243 -14.73 -13.58 6.48
C CYS A 243 -13.22 -13.41 6.58
N LEU A 244 -12.71 -12.19 6.77
CA LEU A 244 -11.27 -11.94 6.92
C LEU A 244 -10.70 -12.44 8.26
N ARG A 245 -11.53 -12.53 9.32
CA ARG A 245 -11.09 -12.99 10.65
C ARG A 245 -11.30 -14.47 10.92
N ILE A 246 -12.16 -15.13 10.15
CA ILE A 246 -12.40 -16.57 10.26
C ILE A 246 -11.09 -17.36 10.06
N PRO A 247 -10.25 -17.14 9.03
CA PRO A 247 -9.05 -17.94 8.78
C PRO A 247 -7.99 -17.87 9.88
N SER A 248 -7.80 -16.70 10.50
CA SER A 248 -6.84 -16.52 11.60
C SER A 248 -7.30 -17.17 12.91
N THR A 249 -8.60 -17.39 13.06
CA THR A 249 -9.21 -17.95 14.27
C THR A 249 -9.72 -19.38 14.08
N PHE A 250 -9.76 -19.90 12.84
CA PHE A 250 -10.26 -21.23 12.50
C PHE A 250 -9.52 -22.34 13.27
N ARG A 251 -8.22 -22.14 13.51
CA ARG A 251 -7.39 -23.04 14.34
C ARG A 251 -7.84 -23.10 15.81
N HIS A 252 -8.44 -22.03 16.33
CA HIS A 252 -8.99 -21.94 17.68
C HIS A 252 -10.50 -22.27 17.75
N LEU A 253 -11.17 -22.34 16.60
CA LEU A 253 -12.61 -22.59 16.52
C LEU A 253 -12.96 -24.05 16.92
N PHE A 254 -12.10 -25.01 16.58
CA PHE A 254 -12.25 -26.40 16.98
C PHE A 254 -12.01 -26.65 18.47
N THR A 255 -11.31 -25.75 19.17
CA THR A 255 -10.95 -25.95 20.59
C THR A 255 -11.91 -25.24 21.55
N LYS A 256 -12.57 -24.14 21.16
CA LYS A 256 -13.57 -23.42 21.99
C LYS A 256 -14.69 -22.78 21.16
N PRO A 257 -15.81 -23.47 20.88
CA PRO A 257 -16.90 -22.95 20.04
C PRO A 257 -17.69 -21.78 20.69
N SER A 258 -17.68 -21.66 22.02
CA SER A 258 -18.39 -20.58 22.74
C SER A 258 -17.84 -19.18 22.45
N ARG A 259 -16.58 -19.07 21.98
CA ARG A 259 -15.99 -17.78 21.57
C ARG A 259 -16.45 -17.31 20.19
N LEU A 260 -17.13 -18.15 19.41
CA LEU A 260 -17.60 -17.80 18.06
C LEU A 260 -18.59 -16.62 18.09
N LEU A 261 -19.56 -16.65 19.01
CA LEU A 261 -20.55 -15.57 19.19
C LEU A 261 -19.89 -14.24 19.61
N SER A 262 -18.91 -14.30 20.51
CA SER A 262 -18.10 -13.13 20.89
C SER A 262 -17.19 -12.62 19.76
N LEU A 263 -16.86 -13.48 18.79
CA LEU A 263 -16.06 -13.13 17.62
C LEU A 263 -16.85 -12.35 16.58
N PHE A 264 -18.14 -12.68 16.41
CA PHE A 264 -19.07 -11.91 15.58
C PHE A 264 -19.33 -10.53 16.21
N TYR A 265 -19.58 -10.48 17.53
CA TYR A 265 -19.81 -9.25 18.27
C TYR A 265 -18.52 -8.51 18.66
N ASN A 266 -17.62 -8.27 17.71
CA ASN A 266 -16.42 -7.47 17.92
C ASN A 266 -16.61 -6.07 17.34
N LYS A 267 -16.25 -5.02 18.10
CA LYS A 267 -16.31 -3.61 17.67
C LYS A 267 -15.59 -3.38 16.34
N GLU A 268 -14.52 -4.10 16.06
CA GLU A 268 -13.79 -3.99 14.79
C GLU A 268 -14.57 -4.54 13.58
N ASN A 269 -15.46 -5.53 13.77
CA ASN A 269 -16.32 -6.04 12.69
C ASN A 269 -17.36 -5.00 12.26
N PHE A 270 -17.81 -4.19 13.22
CA PHE A 270 -18.77 -3.12 13.00
C PHE A 270 -18.15 -1.93 12.24
N GLN A 271 -16.86 -1.64 12.43
CA GLN A 271 -16.21 -0.45 11.86
C GLN A 271 -16.25 -0.41 10.33
N LEU A 272 -15.98 -1.54 9.64
CA LEU A 272 -16.00 -1.60 8.18
C LEU A 272 -17.44 -1.48 7.64
N GLY A 273 -18.40 -2.14 8.28
CA GLY A 273 -19.83 -2.01 7.96
C GLY A 273 -20.33 -0.58 8.15
N ALA A 274 -20.04 0.02 9.30
CA ALA A 274 -20.41 1.40 9.63
C ALA A 274 -19.82 2.39 8.62
N PHE A 275 -18.55 2.22 8.23
CA PHE A 275 -17.92 3.01 7.18
C PHE A 275 -18.65 2.88 5.84
N LEU A 276 -18.84 1.67 5.30
CA LEU A 276 -19.45 1.48 3.99
C LEU A 276 -20.93 1.91 3.96
N GLY A 277 -21.69 1.58 5.01
CA GLY A 277 -23.10 1.98 5.13
C GLY A 277 -23.25 3.49 5.21
N SER A 278 -22.52 4.16 6.11
CA SER A 278 -22.60 5.61 6.27
C SER A 278 -22.07 6.38 5.05
N PHE A 279 -21.00 5.89 4.40
CA PHE A 279 -20.51 6.47 3.14
C PHE A 279 -21.63 6.56 2.09
N VAL A 280 -22.33 5.45 1.87
CA VAL A 280 -23.39 5.38 0.84
C VAL A 280 -24.62 6.17 1.24
N SER A 281 -25.01 6.14 2.51
CA SER A 281 -26.13 6.93 3.02
C SER A 281 -25.89 8.43 2.91
N ILE A 282 -24.71 8.92 3.32
CA ILE A 282 -24.35 10.34 3.25
C ILE A 282 -24.27 10.79 1.79
N TYR A 283 -23.68 9.96 0.92
CA TYR A 283 -23.60 10.25 -0.52
C TYR A 283 -25.00 10.39 -1.13
N LYS A 284 -25.86 9.38 -0.99
CA LYS A 284 -27.21 9.39 -1.55
C LYS A 284 -28.08 10.49 -0.95
N GLY A 285 -28.00 10.69 0.36
CA GLY A 285 -28.75 11.72 1.07
C GLY A 285 -28.38 13.12 0.61
N THR A 286 -27.07 13.40 0.50
CA THR A 286 -26.58 14.68 -0.01
C THR A 286 -26.96 14.89 -1.48
N SER A 287 -26.81 13.88 -2.34
CA SER A 287 -27.22 13.96 -3.74
C SER A 287 -28.72 14.28 -3.89
N CYS A 288 -29.57 13.62 -3.10
CA CYS A 288 -31.00 13.90 -3.08
C CYS A 288 -31.29 15.31 -2.57
N PHE A 289 -30.66 15.72 -1.46
CA PHE A 289 -30.83 17.06 -0.90
C PHE A 289 -30.43 18.17 -1.88
N LEU A 290 -29.30 18.03 -2.57
CA LEU A 290 -28.86 19.02 -3.55
C LEU A 290 -29.78 19.07 -4.78
N ARG A 291 -30.33 17.93 -5.21
CA ARG A 291 -31.36 17.88 -6.26
C ARG A 291 -32.66 18.57 -5.85
N TRP A 292 -33.04 18.48 -4.56
CA TRP A 292 -34.19 19.21 -4.01
C TRP A 292 -33.96 20.73 -4.03
N VAL A 293 -32.79 21.17 -3.55
CA VAL A 293 -32.49 22.61 -3.43
C VAL A 293 -32.27 23.27 -4.79
N ARG A 294 -31.55 22.62 -5.70
CA ARG A 294 -31.20 23.21 -7.01
C ARG A 294 -32.17 22.88 -8.13
N ASN A 295 -33.17 22.02 -7.91
CA ASN A 295 -34.12 21.55 -8.92
C ASN A 295 -33.45 21.03 -10.22
N LEU A 296 -32.22 20.55 -10.13
CA LEU A 296 -31.41 20.13 -11.27
C LEU A 296 -30.61 18.88 -10.90
N ASP A 297 -30.27 18.05 -11.89
CA ASP A 297 -29.32 16.96 -11.70
C ASP A 297 -28.00 17.35 -12.37
N ASP A 298 -27.01 17.67 -11.54
CA ASP A 298 -25.72 18.21 -11.95
C ASP A 298 -24.60 17.31 -11.40
N GLU A 299 -23.50 17.19 -12.14
CA GLU A 299 -22.32 16.44 -11.71
C GLU A 299 -21.69 17.04 -10.44
N LEU A 300 -21.89 18.35 -10.22
CA LEU A 300 -21.49 19.03 -8.99
C LEU A 300 -22.14 18.44 -7.73
N HIS A 301 -23.34 17.87 -7.85
CA HIS A 301 -24.02 17.24 -6.70
C HIS A 301 -23.29 15.99 -6.24
N ALA A 302 -22.83 15.17 -7.19
CA ALA A 302 -22.00 14.02 -6.89
C ALA A 302 -20.66 14.43 -6.25
N LEU A 303 -20.11 15.60 -6.65
CA LEU A 303 -18.91 16.23 -6.10
C LEU A 303 -19.03 16.51 -4.60
N ILE A 304 -20.11 17.20 -4.22
CA ILE A 304 -20.33 17.61 -2.84
C ILE A 304 -20.73 16.38 -1.99
N ALA A 305 -21.55 15.50 -2.56
CA ALA A 305 -22.01 14.28 -1.92
C ALA A 305 -20.88 13.36 -1.48
N GLY A 306 -19.89 13.09 -2.32
CA GLY A 306 -18.77 12.23 -1.89
C GLY A 306 -17.75 12.94 -1.00
N CYS A 307 -17.59 14.27 -1.08
CA CYS A 307 -16.77 15.03 -0.12
C CYS A 307 -17.34 14.85 1.29
N LEU A 308 -18.65 15.03 1.43
CA LEU A 308 -19.35 14.79 2.70
C LEU A 308 -19.36 13.31 3.09
N ALA A 309 -19.54 12.40 2.12
CA ALA A 309 -19.45 10.96 2.40
C ALA A 309 -18.08 10.54 2.93
N GLY A 310 -17.00 11.24 2.57
CA GLY A 310 -15.65 11.01 3.10
C GLY A 310 -15.54 11.12 4.63
N ILE A 311 -16.46 11.82 5.29
CA ILE A 311 -16.56 11.90 6.76
C ILE A 311 -16.77 10.51 7.37
N SER A 312 -17.39 9.57 6.64
CA SER A 312 -17.57 8.18 7.09
C SER A 312 -16.26 7.46 7.41
N MET A 313 -15.11 7.90 6.85
CA MET A 313 -13.79 7.33 7.17
C MET A 313 -13.41 7.49 8.64
N MET A 314 -14.12 8.31 9.41
CA MET A 314 -13.98 8.36 10.87
C MET A 314 -14.34 7.03 11.55
N PHE A 315 -15.26 6.25 10.98
CA PHE A 315 -15.65 4.93 11.50
C PHE A 315 -14.60 3.85 11.23
N TYR A 316 -13.88 3.93 10.11
CA TYR A 316 -12.83 2.98 9.74
C TYR A 316 -11.51 3.70 9.44
N LYS A 317 -10.70 3.89 10.50
CA LYS A 317 -9.42 4.60 10.44
C LYS A 317 -8.34 3.68 9.87
N SER A 318 -8.20 3.66 8.54
CA SER A 318 -7.08 2.99 7.87
C SER A 318 -6.30 3.98 7.01
N THR A 319 -5.16 4.44 7.53
CA THR A 319 -4.23 5.33 6.81
C THR A 319 -3.82 4.77 5.45
N THR A 320 -3.74 3.44 5.33
CA THR A 320 -3.37 2.76 4.08
C THR A 320 -4.40 2.94 2.99
N ILE A 321 -5.69 2.80 3.32
CA ILE A 321 -6.77 2.96 2.35
C ILE A 321 -6.87 4.43 1.93
N SER A 322 -6.80 5.36 2.89
CA SER A 322 -6.85 6.79 2.60
C SER A 322 -5.67 7.28 1.75
N MET A 323 -4.45 6.79 2.00
CA MET A 323 -3.30 7.09 1.15
C MET A 323 -3.41 6.47 -0.24
N TYR A 324 -3.91 5.24 -0.34
CA TYR A 324 -4.14 4.60 -1.63
C TYR A 324 -5.14 5.39 -2.49
N LEU A 325 -6.28 5.77 -1.92
CA LEU A 325 -7.28 6.58 -2.60
C LEU A 325 -6.67 7.93 -3.03
N ALA A 326 -6.02 8.65 -2.12
CA ALA A 326 -5.38 9.93 -2.42
C ALA A 326 -4.37 9.85 -3.58
N SER A 327 -3.49 8.85 -3.56
CA SER A 327 -2.50 8.66 -4.63
C SER A 327 -3.15 8.25 -5.96
N LYS A 328 -4.24 7.48 -5.91
CA LYS A 328 -5.04 7.15 -7.10
C LYS A 328 -5.71 8.37 -7.72
N LEU A 329 -6.17 9.31 -6.89
CA LEU A 329 -6.67 10.58 -7.37
C LEU A 329 -5.56 11.38 -8.07
N VAL A 330 -4.40 11.53 -7.45
CA VAL A 330 -3.28 12.27 -8.05
C VAL A 330 -2.92 11.68 -9.42
N GLU A 331 -2.88 10.35 -9.53
CA GLU A 331 -2.70 9.65 -10.80
C GLU A 331 -3.79 10.02 -11.81
N THR A 332 -5.07 9.99 -11.43
CA THR A 332 -6.18 10.38 -12.31
C THR A 332 -6.10 11.85 -12.74
N ILE A 333 -5.77 12.77 -11.84
CA ILE A 333 -5.61 14.20 -12.14
C ILE A 333 -4.49 14.41 -13.15
N TYR A 334 -3.35 13.73 -12.95
CA TYR A 334 -2.22 13.80 -13.88
C TYR A 334 -2.61 13.33 -15.28
N PHE A 335 -3.26 12.18 -15.43
CA PHE A 335 -3.70 11.69 -16.74
C PHE A 335 -4.74 12.60 -17.41
N LYS A 336 -5.67 13.18 -16.65
CA LYS A 336 -6.59 14.21 -17.19
C LYS A 336 -5.87 15.48 -17.61
N GLY A 337 -4.85 15.89 -16.85
CA GLY A 337 -4.02 17.02 -17.22
C GLY A 337 -3.31 16.80 -18.56
N ILE A 338 -2.88 15.56 -18.83
CA ILE A 338 -2.28 15.16 -20.11
C ILE A 338 -3.33 15.21 -21.22
N GLU A 339 -4.52 14.62 -21.00
CA GLU A 339 -5.63 14.65 -21.97
C GLU A 339 -6.07 16.09 -22.29
N ALA A 340 -6.02 17.00 -21.31
CA ALA A 340 -6.31 18.42 -21.47
C ALA A 340 -5.13 19.24 -22.04
N GLY A 341 -3.99 18.62 -22.36
CA GLY A 341 -2.79 19.28 -22.87
C GLY A 341 -2.09 20.22 -21.89
N LYS A 342 -2.40 20.14 -20.58
CA LYS A 342 -1.87 21.05 -19.54
C LYS A 342 -0.58 20.57 -18.90
N VAL A 343 -0.32 19.26 -18.89
CA VAL A 343 0.91 18.69 -18.32
C VAL A 343 1.55 17.70 -19.31
N PRO A 344 2.89 17.63 -19.37
CA PRO A 344 3.58 16.74 -20.29
C PRO A 344 3.45 15.27 -19.87
N TYR A 345 3.42 14.36 -20.85
CA TYR A 345 3.50 12.92 -20.59
C TYR A 345 4.96 12.49 -20.45
N PHE A 346 5.33 12.03 -19.26
CA PHE A 346 6.65 11.46 -19.01
C PHE A 346 6.66 9.94 -19.27
N PRO A 347 7.39 9.45 -20.29
CA PRO A 347 7.56 8.01 -20.49
C PRO A 347 8.30 7.41 -19.29
N HIS A 348 7.90 6.21 -18.87
CA HIS A 348 8.50 5.47 -17.75
C HIS A 348 8.43 6.14 -16.37
N ALA A 349 7.57 7.16 -16.20
CA ALA A 349 7.36 7.80 -14.90
C ALA A 349 6.99 6.80 -13.80
N ASP A 350 6.19 5.79 -14.12
CA ASP A 350 5.82 4.70 -13.21
C ASP A 350 7.05 3.97 -12.64
N SER A 351 8.02 3.68 -13.50
CA SER A 351 9.23 2.94 -13.20
C SER A 351 10.22 3.79 -12.40
N ILE A 352 10.35 5.08 -12.74
CA ILE A 352 11.19 6.05 -12.01
C ILE A 352 10.64 6.29 -10.60
N ILE A 353 9.34 6.56 -10.48
CA ILE A 353 8.69 6.78 -9.18
C ILE A 353 8.80 5.52 -8.32
N TYR A 354 8.63 4.32 -8.91
CA TYR A 354 8.83 3.07 -8.19
C TYR A 354 10.26 2.95 -7.67
N ALA A 355 11.27 3.25 -8.51
CA ALA A 355 12.67 3.12 -8.14
C ALA A 355 13.05 4.09 -7.01
N ILE A 356 12.67 5.36 -7.12
CA ILE A 356 12.91 6.38 -6.08
C ILE A 356 12.20 5.98 -4.77
N SER A 357 10.93 5.60 -4.84
CA SER A 357 10.13 5.22 -3.67
C SER A 357 10.71 4.00 -2.96
N THR A 358 11.12 2.99 -3.74
CA THR A 358 11.78 1.79 -3.20
C THR A 358 13.11 2.16 -2.55
N SER A 359 13.89 3.05 -3.17
CA SER A 359 15.18 3.49 -2.65
C SER A 359 15.06 4.24 -1.32
N ILE A 360 14.03 5.08 -1.17
CA ILE A 360 13.72 5.73 0.11
C ILE A 360 13.38 4.69 1.19
N CYS A 361 12.57 3.68 0.84
CA CYS A 361 12.21 2.62 1.78
C CYS A 361 13.43 1.79 2.20
N PHE A 362 14.34 1.48 1.28
CA PHE A 362 15.59 0.78 1.58
C PHE A 362 16.55 1.63 2.39
N GLN A 363 16.64 2.94 2.11
CA GLN A 363 17.41 3.89 2.91
C GLN A 363 16.95 3.88 4.36
N ALA A 364 15.64 3.95 4.60
CA ALA A 364 15.08 3.81 5.94
C ALA A 364 15.32 2.41 6.52
N ALA A 365 15.19 1.33 5.73
CA ALA A 365 15.42 -0.03 6.21
C ALA A 365 16.88 -0.31 6.62
N VAL A 366 17.84 0.43 6.06
CA VAL A 366 19.25 0.34 6.45
C VAL A 366 19.55 1.26 7.65
N MET A 367 19.13 2.52 7.58
CA MET A 367 19.60 3.58 8.49
C MET A 367 18.63 3.92 9.63
N GLU A 368 17.33 3.74 9.44
CA GLU A 368 16.27 4.22 10.34
C GLU A 368 15.09 3.23 10.38
N VAL A 369 15.35 1.97 10.76
CA VAL A 369 14.33 0.90 10.79
C VAL A 369 13.12 1.28 11.65
N GLN A 370 13.34 2.11 12.67
CA GLN A 370 12.31 2.66 13.55
C GLN A 370 11.24 3.49 12.86
N ASN A 371 11.58 4.13 11.74
CA ASN A 371 10.66 4.96 10.99
C ASN A 371 9.96 4.19 9.85
N LEU A 372 10.38 2.94 9.61
CA LEU A 372 9.80 2.08 8.58
C LEU A 372 8.50 1.41 9.09
N ARG A 373 7.55 1.19 8.19
CA ARG A 373 6.31 0.48 8.55
C ARG A 373 6.61 -0.96 8.99
N PRO A 374 6.10 -1.42 10.16
CA PRO A 374 6.43 -2.76 10.67
C PRO A 374 6.06 -3.92 9.74
N SER A 375 4.97 -3.81 8.98
CA SER A 375 4.58 -4.83 8.00
C SER A 375 5.57 -4.94 6.83
N TYR A 376 6.12 -3.81 6.39
CA TYR A 376 7.13 -3.77 5.34
C TYR A 376 8.48 -4.31 5.84
N TRP A 377 8.88 -3.96 7.07
CA TRP A 377 10.06 -4.55 7.71
C TRP A 377 9.95 -6.08 7.83
N LYS A 378 8.82 -6.60 8.35
CA LYS A 378 8.55 -8.04 8.41
C LYS A 378 8.55 -8.70 7.03
N PHE A 379 8.13 -7.98 5.98
CA PHE A 379 8.21 -8.46 4.62
C PHE A 379 9.67 -8.61 4.15
N LEU A 380 10.52 -7.59 4.37
CA LEU A 380 11.96 -7.66 4.03
C LEU A 380 12.67 -8.80 4.77
N LEU A 381 12.36 -9.00 6.05
CA LEU A 381 12.91 -10.11 6.84
C LEU A 381 12.47 -11.47 6.30
N ARG A 382 11.20 -11.65 5.94
CA ARG A 382 10.75 -12.91 5.31
C ARG A 382 11.47 -13.16 4.00
N LEU A 383 11.51 -12.16 3.12
CA LEU A 383 12.15 -12.26 1.80
C LEU A 383 13.63 -12.67 1.88
N THR A 384 14.33 -12.22 2.93
CA THR A 384 15.76 -12.50 3.12
C THR A 384 16.05 -13.65 4.10
N ARG A 385 15.02 -14.30 4.66
CA ARG A 385 15.13 -15.24 5.81
C ARG A 385 15.91 -14.66 6.99
N GLY A 386 15.59 -13.42 7.37
CA GLY A 386 16.18 -12.72 8.50
C GLY A 386 17.56 -12.11 8.22
N ARG A 387 18.18 -12.36 7.06
CA ARG A 387 19.54 -11.89 6.76
C ARG A 387 19.65 -10.37 6.71
N PHE A 388 18.58 -9.66 6.35
CA PHE A 388 18.58 -8.19 6.38
C PHE A 388 18.75 -7.60 7.79
N ALA A 389 18.43 -8.37 8.84
CA ALA A 389 18.71 -7.99 10.23
C ALA A 389 20.19 -8.17 10.60
N LEU A 390 20.95 -9.00 9.88
CA LEU A 390 22.35 -9.31 10.17
C LEU A 390 23.34 -8.22 9.68
N MET A 391 22.85 -7.13 9.10
CA MET A 391 23.71 -6.00 8.73
C MET A 391 24.33 -5.36 9.98
N ASN A 392 25.61 -4.97 9.89
CA ASN A 392 26.31 -4.29 10.98
C ASN A 392 25.86 -2.82 11.08
N ARG A 393 24.74 -2.60 11.76
CA ARG A 393 24.17 -1.26 11.94
C ARG A 393 24.94 -0.40 12.95
N LYS A 394 25.71 -1.01 13.87
CA LYS A 394 26.60 -0.28 14.79
C LYS A 394 27.63 0.54 14.02
N ALA A 395 28.22 -0.06 12.97
CA ALA A 395 29.15 0.65 12.08
C ALA A 395 28.50 1.81 11.31
N LEU A 396 27.16 1.84 11.19
CA LEU A 396 26.40 2.90 10.53
C LEU A 396 25.95 4.00 11.49
N ASP A 397 26.07 3.82 12.81
CA ASP A 397 25.66 4.84 13.79
C ASP A 397 26.51 6.11 13.73
N VAL A 398 27.70 6.05 13.12
CA VAL A 398 28.57 7.22 12.84
C VAL A 398 27.84 8.32 12.06
N PHE A 399 26.80 7.95 11.29
CA PHE A 399 25.96 8.89 10.55
C PHE A 399 24.90 9.60 11.40
N GLY A 400 24.74 9.24 12.68
CA GLY A 400 23.80 9.89 13.60
C GLY A 400 22.33 9.53 13.38
N THR A 401 22.03 8.43 12.69
CA THR A 401 20.65 7.98 12.41
C THR A 401 20.09 7.00 13.43
N GLU A 402 20.86 6.65 14.46
CA GLU A 402 20.56 5.57 15.42
C GLU A 402 20.20 4.25 14.73
N ALA A 403 20.96 3.86 13.69
CA ALA A 403 20.69 2.66 12.91
C ALA A 403 20.66 1.39 13.78
N SER A 404 21.49 1.31 14.82
CA SER A 404 21.53 0.15 15.73
C SER A 404 20.45 0.16 16.82
N LYS A 405 19.54 1.15 16.88
CA LYS A 405 18.59 1.33 18.00
C LYS A 405 17.82 0.08 18.40
N TYR A 406 17.38 -0.73 17.42
CA TYR A 406 16.68 -2.00 17.63
C TYR A 406 17.56 -3.26 17.47
N PHE A 407 18.88 -3.08 17.32
CA PHE A 407 19.87 -4.12 17.08
C PHE A 407 21.11 -3.97 17.99
N LYS A 408 20.98 -3.30 19.14
CA LYS A 408 22.11 -2.94 20.02
C LYS A 408 22.94 -4.14 20.48
N ASP A 409 22.32 -5.31 20.62
CA ASP A 409 23.00 -6.53 21.08
C ASP A 409 23.65 -7.32 19.93
N PHE A 410 23.40 -6.93 18.68
CA PHE A 410 23.95 -7.63 17.52
C PHE A 410 25.33 -7.09 17.16
N THR A 411 26.34 -7.95 17.26
CA THR A 411 27.67 -7.74 16.69
C THR A 411 27.96 -8.91 15.74
N PRO A 412 28.25 -8.67 14.46
CA PRO A 412 28.51 -9.76 13.52
C PRO A 412 29.82 -10.49 13.88
N LYS A 413 29.79 -11.82 13.82
CA LYS A 413 31.00 -12.64 13.91
C LYS A 413 31.66 -12.66 12.52
N LEU A 414 32.69 -11.85 12.34
CA LEU A 414 33.39 -11.67 11.07
C LEU A 414 34.67 -12.51 11.04
N ASP A 415 34.99 -13.09 9.89
CA ASP A 415 36.28 -13.75 9.66
C ASP A 415 37.37 -12.69 9.43
N PRO A 416 38.39 -12.60 10.32
CA PRO A 416 39.46 -11.60 10.23
C PRO A 416 40.23 -11.60 8.90
N ARG A 417 40.22 -12.74 8.17
CA ARG A 417 40.89 -12.84 6.86
C ARG A 417 40.24 -11.99 5.78
N TYR A 418 38.99 -11.58 5.99
CA TYR A 418 38.17 -10.84 5.02
C TYR A 418 37.73 -9.47 5.55
N THR A 419 38.28 -9.02 6.68
CA THR A 419 38.03 -7.70 7.27
C THR A 419 39.09 -6.70 6.83
N VAL A 420 38.66 -5.46 6.56
CA VAL A 420 39.53 -4.32 6.25
C VAL A 420 39.91 -3.59 7.54
N VAL A 421 39.05 -3.62 8.56
CA VAL A 421 39.28 -2.99 9.86
C VAL A 421 39.14 -4.06 10.94
N PRO A 422 40.13 -4.23 11.85
CA PRO A 422 40.00 -5.18 12.95
C PRO A 422 38.79 -4.79 13.84
N PRO A 423 37.96 -5.77 14.26
CA PRO A 423 36.61 -5.52 14.81
C PRO A 423 36.56 -4.82 16.18
N GLU A 424 37.70 -4.43 16.77
CA GLU A 424 37.81 -3.94 18.16
C GLU A 424 38.23 -2.47 18.31
N LEU A 425 38.61 -1.75 17.25
CA LEU A 425 38.98 -0.33 17.38
C LEU A 425 37.78 0.62 17.15
N PRO A 426 37.52 1.56 18.08
CA PRO A 426 36.62 2.67 17.81
C PRO A 426 37.14 3.46 16.61
N LEU A 427 36.24 3.77 15.66
CA LEU A 427 36.54 4.57 14.49
C LEU A 427 37.01 5.96 14.92
N GLU A 428 38.31 6.22 14.84
CA GLU A 428 38.82 7.60 14.90
C GLU A 428 38.28 8.38 13.69
N LEU A 429 37.58 9.47 14.00
CA LEU A 429 36.99 10.37 13.02
C LEU A 429 38.10 11.08 12.24
N SER A 430 38.31 10.70 10.98
CA SER A 430 39.08 11.47 10.00
C SER A 430 38.19 12.37 9.15
#